data_AF-A0A955K695-F1
#
_entry.id   AF-A0A955K695-F1
#
_cell.length_a   1.000
_cell.length_b   1.000
_cell.length_c   1.000
_cell.angle_alpha   90.00
_cell.angle_beta   90.00
_cell.angle_gamma   90.00
#
_symmetry.space_group_name_H-M   'P 1'
#
loop_
_entity.id
_entity.type
_entity.pdbx_description
1 polymer ?
#
loop_
_entity_poly.entity_id
_entity_poly.type
_entity_poly.pdbx_seq_one_letter_code
_entity_poly.pdbx_strand_id
1 'polypeptide(L)'
;MINILFALSGIGLFLVLGEVLWNKKILKGEYARKFVHILSATYVAFWPLFITNLQIIILSLIFILALVATKKLKLFRSIRSIKRASYGEIWYALGIATSALLFSDPSVFAVAVLTMALA
;
A
#
# COMPACT_ATOMS: atom_id res chain seq x y z
N MET A 1 0.70 -17.75 9.90
CA MET A 1 0.97 -17.87 8.44
C MET A 1 -0.25 -17.52 7.61
N ILE A 2 -1.44 -18.09 7.89
CA ILE A 2 -2.67 -17.77 7.14
C ILE A 2 -3.04 -16.27 7.14
N ASN A 3 -2.87 -15.58 8.27
CA ASN A 3 -3.13 -14.14 8.39
C ASN A 3 -2.22 -13.27 7.49
N ILE A 4 -0.97 -13.68 7.28
CA ILE A 4 -0.03 -12.98 6.38
C ILE A 4 -0.45 -13.20 4.92
N LEU A 5 -0.88 -14.41 4.57
CA LEU A 5 -1.42 -14.68 3.24
C LEU A 5 -2.67 -13.83 2.97
N PHE A 6 -3.55 -13.70 3.96
CA PHE A 6 -4.71 -12.83 3.89
C PHE A 6 -4.29 -11.36 3.68
N ALA A 7 -3.34 -10.84 4.47
CA ALA A 7 -2.77 -9.50 4.31
C ALA A 7 -2.24 -9.25 2.89
N LEU A 8 -1.40 -10.16 2.38
CA LEU A 8 -0.81 -10.04 1.03
C LEU A 8 -1.87 -10.14 -0.08
N SER A 9 -2.85 -11.03 0.08
CA SER A 9 -3.92 -11.22 -0.91
C SER A 9 -4.78 -9.97 -1.07
N GLY A 10 -5.09 -9.26 0.01
CA GLY A 10 -5.85 -8.00 -0.05
C GLY A 10 -5.10 -6.91 -0.81
N ILE A 11 -3.81 -6.74 -0.54
CA ILE A 11 -2.96 -5.78 -1.28
C ILE A 11 -2.86 -6.17 -2.77
N GLY A 12 -2.59 -7.45 -3.05
CA GLY A 12 -2.54 -7.96 -4.41
C GLY A 12 -3.84 -7.74 -5.18
N LEU A 13 -4.99 -7.96 -4.52
CA LEU A 13 -6.31 -7.71 -5.09
C LEU A 13 -6.47 -6.24 -5.49
N PHE A 14 -6.15 -5.28 -4.63
CA PHE A 14 -6.29 -3.86 -4.96
C PHE A 14 -5.36 -3.41 -6.09
N LEU A 15 -4.13 -3.94 -6.14
CA LEU A 15 -3.20 -3.69 -7.25
C LEU A 15 -3.75 -4.21 -8.59
N VAL A 16 -4.25 -5.45 -8.60
CA VAL A 16 -4.86 -6.05 -9.80
C VAL A 16 -6.12 -5.29 -10.21
N LEU A 17 -6.99 -4.95 -9.26
CA LEU A 17 -8.18 -4.15 -9.52
C LEU A 17 -7.84 -2.79 -10.12
N GLY A 18 -6.84 -2.10 -9.57
CA GLY A 18 -6.34 -0.83 -10.11
C GLY A 18 -5.87 -0.94 -11.56
N GLU A 19 -5.10 -1.98 -11.89
CA GLU A 19 -4.62 -2.23 -13.25
C GLU A 19 -5.75 -2.63 -14.21
N VAL A 20 -6.73 -3.42 -13.75
CA VAL A 20 -7.93 -3.77 -14.55
C VAL A 20 -8.75 -2.52 -14.86
N LEU A 21 -9.03 -1.67 -13.87
CA LEU A 21 -9.77 -0.42 -14.05
C LEU A 21 -9.02 0.56 -14.96
N TRP A 22 -7.68 0.58 -14.87
CA TRP A 22 -6.83 1.30 -15.80
C TRP A 22 -6.99 0.81 -17.24
N ASN A 23 -6.86 -0.51 -17.46
CA ASN A 23 -6.96 -1.12 -18.77
C ASN A 23 -8.34 -0.94 -19.41
N LYS A 24 -9.39 -0.95 -18.59
CA LYS A 24 -10.77 -0.62 -19.01
C LYS A 24 -11.00 0.88 -19.26
N LYS A 25 -9.98 1.72 -19.08
CA LYS A 25 -10.03 3.19 -19.23
C LYS A 25 -11.03 3.88 -18.29
N ILE A 26 -11.47 3.21 -17.23
CA ILE A 26 -12.39 3.75 -16.21
C ILE A 26 -11.64 4.74 -15.32
N LEU A 27 -10.43 4.38 -14.89
CA LEU A 27 -9.55 5.24 -14.10
C LEU A 27 -8.26 5.54 -14.89
N LYS A 28 -7.74 6.78 -14.76
CA LYS A 28 -6.54 7.24 -15.46
C LYS A 28 -5.68 8.16 -14.59
N GLY A 29 -4.41 8.26 -14.95
CA GLY A 29 -3.33 8.97 -14.27
C GLY A 29 -3.40 8.86 -12.74
N GLU A 30 -3.49 10.04 -12.13
CA GLU A 30 -3.50 10.23 -10.68
C GLU A 30 -4.70 9.56 -9.98
N TYR A 31 -5.87 9.49 -10.64
CA TYR A 31 -7.07 8.87 -10.03
C TYR A 31 -6.90 7.37 -9.79
N ALA A 32 -6.30 6.66 -10.75
CA ALA A 32 -6.01 5.23 -10.58
C ALA A 32 -4.99 5.00 -9.45
N ARG A 33 -3.98 5.87 -9.34
CA ARG A 33 -3.00 5.80 -8.24
C ARG A 33 -3.67 6.02 -6.89
N LYS A 34 -4.43 7.10 -6.74
CA LYS A 34 -5.14 7.44 -5.50
C LYS A 34 -6.14 6.36 -5.12
N PHE A 35 -6.83 5.77 -6.08
CA PHE A 35 -7.76 4.66 -5.85
C PHE A 35 -7.07 3.47 -5.18
N VAL A 36 -5.95 3.00 -5.73
CA VAL A 36 -5.18 1.90 -5.13
C VAL A 36 -4.58 2.30 -3.78
N HIS A 37 -4.06 3.52 -3.67
CA HIS A 37 -3.47 4.05 -2.42
C HIS A 37 -4.49 4.08 -1.28
N ILE A 38 -5.64 4.70 -1.49
CA ILE A 38 -6.69 4.84 -0.47
C ILE A 38 -7.23 3.46 -0.05
N LEU A 39 -7.53 2.56 -1.00
CA LEU A 39 -8.05 1.23 -0.67
C LEU A 39 -7.02 0.38 0.08
N SER A 40 -5.78 0.36 -0.39
CA SER A 40 -4.72 -0.39 0.27
C SER A 40 -4.41 0.18 1.66
N ALA A 41 -4.38 1.50 1.84
CA ALA A 41 -4.16 2.13 3.14
C ALA A 41 -5.31 1.89 4.12
N THR A 42 -6.55 1.98 3.64
CA THR A 42 -7.71 1.64 4.45
C THR A 42 -7.63 0.20 4.94
N TYR A 43 -7.21 -0.73 4.07
CA TYR A 43 -7.04 -2.12 4.46
C TYR A 43 -5.88 -2.33 5.44
N VAL A 44 -4.73 -1.67 5.22
CA VAL A 44 -3.58 -1.73 6.12
C VAL A 44 -3.92 -1.17 7.51
N ALA A 45 -4.77 -0.14 7.60
CA ALA A 45 -5.19 0.41 8.88
C ALA A 45 -5.81 -0.64 9.82
N PHE A 46 -6.41 -1.70 9.28
CA PHE A 46 -7.00 -2.80 10.05
C PHE A 46 -6.07 -4.00 10.25
N TRP A 47 -4.83 -3.97 9.74
CA TRP A 47 -3.85 -5.05 9.93
C TRP A 47 -3.57 -5.42 11.39
N PRO A 48 -3.45 -4.47 12.35
CA PRO A 48 -3.21 -4.82 13.75
C PRO A 48 -4.29 -5.71 14.37
N LEU A 49 -5.48 -5.82 13.76
CA LEU A 49 -6.53 -6.71 14.23
C LEU A 49 -6.22 -8.20 14.00
N PHE A 50 -5.31 -8.53 13.08
CA PHE A 50 -5.04 -9.92 12.70
C PHE A 50 -3.57 -10.27 12.44
N ILE A 51 -2.66 -9.30 12.38
CA ILE A 51 -1.20 -9.53 12.31
C ILE A 51 -0.45 -8.66 13.33
N THR A 52 0.76 -9.10 13.72
CA THR A 52 1.55 -8.41 14.74
C THR A 52 2.27 -7.18 14.18
N ASN A 53 2.59 -6.20 15.02
CA ASN A 53 3.34 -5.00 14.61
C ASN A 53 4.68 -5.35 13.92
N LEU A 54 5.39 -6.36 14.41
CA LEU A 54 6.62 -6.82 13.77
C LEU A 54 6.36 -7.35 12.34
N GLN A 55 5.26 -8.08 12.13
CA GLN A 55 4.87 -8.54 10.80
C GLN A 55 4.52 -7.35 9.90
N ILE A 56 3.82 -6.33 10.40
CA ILE A 56 3.51 -5.10 9.66
C ILE A 56 4.80 -4.39 9.23
N ILE A 57 5.78 -4.25 10.12
CA ILE A 57 7.08 -3.63 9.81
C ILE A 57 7.81 -4.43 8.72
N ILE A 58 7.93 -5.75 8.88
CA ILE A 58 8.61 -6.61 7.90
C ILE A 58 7.92 -6.53 6.54
N LEU A 59 6.58 -6.59 6.50
CA LEU A 59 5.80 -6.49 5.27
C LEU A 59 5.99 -5.12 4.60
N SER A 60 6.06 -4.04 5.37
CA SER A 60 6.30 -2.69 4.85
C SER A 60 7.69 -2.56 4.22
N LEU A 61 8.72 -3.12 4.84
CA LEU A 61 10.08 -3.14 4.29
C LEU A 61 10.16 -3.99 3.01
N ILE A 62 9.53 -5.17 3.00
CA ILE A 62 9.43 -6.02 1.80
C ILE A 62 8.71 -5.27 0.68
N PHE A 63 7.64 -4.54 0.99
CA PHE A 63 6.90 -3.76 0.00
C PHE A 63 7.76 -2.67 -0.64
N ILE A 64 8.61 -1.97 0.14
CA ILE A 64 9.59 -1.01 -0.42
C ILE A 64 10.51 -1.69 -1.44
N LEU A 65 11.05 -2.87 -1.09
CA LEU A 65 11.91 -3.63 -2.00
C LEU A 65 11.16 -4.05 -3.27
N ALA A 66 9.93 -4.54 -3.12
CA ALA A 66 9.06 -4.90 -4.25
C ALA A 66 8.75 -3.69 -5.14
N LEU A 67 8.54 -2.51 -4.55
CA LEU A 67 8.31 -1.26 -5.27
C LEU A 67 9.54 -0.82 -6.08
N VAL A 68 10.74 -0.92 -5.49
CA VAL A 68 11.99 -0.64 -6.21
C VAL A 68 12.18 -1.65 -7.35
N ALA A 69 11.92 -2.93 -7.09
CA ALA A 69 12.03 -3.99 -8.10
C ALA A 69 11.04 -3.76 -9.26
N THR A 70 9.77 -3.50 -8.98
CA THR A 70 8.74 -3.23 -10.01
C THR A 70 9.06 -1.99 -10.85
N LYS A 71 9.60 -0.92 -10.24
CA LYS A 71 10.09 0.25 -10.98
C LYS A 71 11.25 -0.10 -11.91
N LYS A 72 12.24 -0.89 -11.44
CA LYS A 72 13.38 -1.35 -12.27
C LYS A 72 12.95 -2.28 -13.40
N LEU A 73 12.02 -3.20 -13.13
CA LEU A 73 11.49 -4.18 -14.07
C LEU A 73 10.42 -3.63 -15.02
N LYS A 74 10.03 -2.35 -14.87
CA LYS A 74 9.00 -1.70 -15.68
C LYS A 74 7.69 -2.50 -15.68
N LEU A 75 7.25 -2.96 -14.51
CA LEU A 75 5.96 -3.65 -14.32
C LEU A 75 4.85 -2.65 -14.05
N PHE A 76 3.61 -3.00 -14.41
CA PHE A 76 2.38 -2.18 -14.33
C PHE A 76 2.39 -0.90 -15.18
N ARG A 77 1.34 -0.72 -15.99
CA ARG A 77 1.23 0.48 -16.87
C ARG A 77 0.56 1.63 -16.14
N SER A 78 -0.35 1.35 -15.21
CA SER A 78 -1.02 2.39 -14.40
C SER A 78 -0.01 3.24 -13.62
N ILE A 79 0.96 2.59 -12.96
CA ILE A 79 2.01 3.25 -12.16
C ILE A 79 2.93 4.12 -13.04
N ARG A 80 3.25 3.65 -14.26
CA ARG A 80 4.21 4.31 -15.16
C ARG A 80 3.63 5.45 -15.99
N SER A 81 2.31 5.51 -16.08
CA SER A 81 1.61 6.58 -16.81
C SER A 81 1.85 7.98 -16.22
N ILE A 82 2.33 8.04 -14.98
CA ILE A 82 2.56 9.26 -14.23
C ILE A 82 3.95 9.79 -14.59
N LYS A 83 3.99 10.91 -15.32
CA LYS A 83 5.23 11.53 -15.84
C LYS A 83 6.19 12.09 -14.76
N ARG A 84 5.78 12.14 -13.49
CA ARG A 84 6.57 12.72 -12.38
C ARG A 84 7.21 11.64 -11.51
N ALA A 85 8.40 11.91 -10.99
CA ALA A 85 9.01 11.08 -9.97
C ALA A 85 8.11 11.06 -8.71
N SER A 86 7.63 9.88 -8.34
CA SER A 86 6.74 9.64 -7.20
C SER A 86 7.52 8.84 -6.16
N TYR A 87 7.88 9.50 -5.06
CA TYR A 87 8.44 8.86 -3.85
C TYR A 87 7.38 8.59 -2.79
N GLY A 88 6.13 9.01 -3.02
CA GLY A 88 5.03 8.88 -2.07
C GLY A 88 4.79 7.44 -1.63
N GLU A 89 4.96 6.47 -2.52
CA GLU A 89 4.80 5.04 -2.21
C GLU A 89 5.88 4.53 -1.23
N ILE A 90 7.09 5.09 -1.29
CA ILE A 90 8.18 4.76 -0.35
C ILE A 90 7.89 5.40 1.00
N TRP A 91 7.55 6.69 1.02
CA TRP A 91 7.20 7.40 2.25
C TRP A 91 5.98 6.81 2.94
N TYR A 92 5.01 6.34 2.18
CA TYR A 92 3.84 5.64 2.68
C TYR A 92 4.21 4.33 3.39
N ALA A 93 5.02 3.49 2.75
CA ALA A 93 5.48 2.24 3.35
C ALA A 93 6.35 2.47 4.60
N LEU A 94 7.21 3.50 4.57
CA LEU A 94 7.96 3.93 5.74
C LEU A 94 7.05 4.43 6.86
N GLY A 95 6.03 5.22 6.52
CA GLY A 95 5.04 5.74 7.46
C GLY A 95 4.23 4.64 8.15
N ILE A 96 3.88 3.57 7.44
CA ILE A 96 3.24 2.39 8.04
C ILE A 96 4.22 1.69 9.00
N ALA A 97 5.47 1.47 8.58
CA ALA A 97 6.47 0.82 9.42
C ALA A 97 6.75 1.63 10.71
N THR A 98 6.88 2.95 10.61
CA THR A 98 7.06 3.82 11.77
C THR A 98 5.82 3.84 12.66
N SER A 99 4.61 3.86 12.08
CA SER A 99 3.37 3.78 12.85
C SER A 99 3.28 2.48 13.66
N ALA A 100 3.63 1.34 13.04
CA ALA A 100 3.64 0.04 13.72
C ALA A 100 4.72 -0.07 14.81
N LEU A 101 5.83 0.66 14.64
CA LEU A 101 6.90 0.74 15.64
C LEU A 101 6.50 1.59 16.85
N LEU A 102 5.85 2.72 16.61
CA LEU A 102 5.54 3.72 17.63
C LEU A 102 4.24 3.43 18.39
N PHE A 103 3.24 2.84 17.73
CA PHE A 103 1.91 2.66 18.30
C PHE A 103 1.61 1.18 18.54
N SER A 104 1.46 0.83 19.82
CA SER A 104 0.98 -0.50 20.23
C SER A 104 -0.55 -0.58 20.22
N ASP A 105 -1.24 0.55 20.36
CA ASP A 105 -2.70 0.61 20.28
C ASP A 105 -3.17 0.51 18.81
N PRO A 106 -3.99 -0.52 18.47
CA PRO A 106 -4.50 -0.72 17.11
C PRO A 106 -5.28 0.48 16.54
N SER A 107 -6.00 1.21 17.38
CA SER A 107 -6.83 2.34 16.97
C SER A 107 -5.98 3.55 16.62
N VAL A 108 -4.95 3.83 17.43
CA VAL A 108 -3.98 4.91 17.15
C VAL A 108 -3.22 4.62 15.85
N PHE A 109 -2.78 3.37 15.65
CA PHE A 109 -2.18 2.95 14.38
C PHE A 109 -3.14 3.16 13.21
N ALA A 110 -4.39 2.70 13.34
CA ALA A 110 -5.39 2.80 12.28
C ALA A 110 -5.64 4.26 11.87
N VAL A 111 -5.80 5.17 12.84
CA VAL A 111 -5.99 6.60 12.57
C VAL A 111 -4.77 7.22 11.88
N ALA A 112 -3.56 6.87 12.31
CA ALA A 112 -2.33 7.34 11.67
C ALA A 112 -2.25 6.91 10.20
N VAL A 113 -2.54 5.63 9.92
CA VAL A 113 -2.55 5.09 8.55
C VAL A 113 -3.67 5.69 7.69
N LEU A 114 -4.88 5.85 8.24
CA LEU A 114 -6.00 6.47 7.52
C LEU A 114 -5.74 7.95 7.19
N THR A 115 -5.02 8.65 8.06
CA THR A 115 -4.60 10.03 7.79
C THR A 115 -3.66 10.07 6.58
N MET A 116 -2.69 9.14 6.50
CA MET A 116 -1.81 8.99 5.33
C MET A 116 -2.54 8.51 4.07
N ALA A 117 -3.69 7.85 4.21
CA ALA A 117 -4.50 7.41 3.07
C ALA A 117 -5.09 8.59 2.29
N LEU A 118 -5.45 9.67 3.00
CA LEU A 118 -6.14 10.82 2.44
C LEU A 118 -5.22 11.99 2.04
N ALA A 119 -3.99 12.02 2.57
CA ALA A 119 -2.96 13.02 2.26
C ALA A 119 -2.38 12.86 0.84
#